data_AF-A0A4U6BG05-F1
#
_entry.id   AF-A0A4U6BG05-F1
#
_cell.length_a   1.000
_cell.length_b   1.000
_cell.length_c   1.000
_cell.angle_alpha   90.00
_cell.angle_beta   90.00
_cell.angle_gamma   90.00
#
_symmetry.space_group_name_H-M   'P 1'
#
loop_
_entity.id
_entity.type
_entity.pdbx_description
1 polymer ?
#
loop_
_entity_poly.entity_id
_entity_poly.type
_entity_poly.pdbx_seq_one_letter_code
_entity_poly.pdbx_strand_id
1 'polypeptide(L)'
;MRNGWGKLTISGVVLLILTGVAGGPLGDIGSAIASWFLSQLSAPQRLTIDFNDVQGCLQGKLSDIAKRQMDGVGLTNGADSLTICDNQPLNAVRSELPSALATRIPGCLNWRGWETRGLVLVRKSDAVCALPGGKRFVCDGPNARLALGNNAVGDSLDRITPCSDELLRRFGFSS
;
A
#
# COMPACT_ATOMS: atom_id res chain seq x y z
N MET A 1 -57.53 34.30 18.36
CA MET A 1 -56.11 34.59 18.06
C MET A 1 -55.25 33.45 18.59
N ARG A 2 -54.76 32.56 17.71
CA ARG A 2 -53.78 31.50 17.99
C ARG A 2 -53.11 31.13 16.67
N ASN A 3 -51.86 31.56 16.53
CA ASN A 3 -50.94 31.24 15.43
C ASN A 3 -50.56 29.74 15.56
N GLY A 4 -50.37 28.91 14.53
CA GLY A 4 -50.14 29.17 13.11
C GLY A 4 -48.76 28.64 12.67
N TRP A 5 -48.39 27.39 12.96
CA TRP A 5 -47.18 26.75 12.40
C TRP A 5 -47.58 25.48 11.62
N GLY A 6 -47.42 25.58 10.30
CA GLY A 6 -47.89 24.63 9.31
C GLY A 6 -47.03 23.38 9.20
N LYS A 7 -47.72 22.28 8.88
CA LYS A 7 -47.17 21.01 8.43
C LYS A 7 -46.40 21.23 7.12
N LEU A 8 -45.08 21.04 7.15
CA LEU A 8 -44.28 20.86 5.94
C LEU A 8 -44.47 19.43 5.45
N THR A 9 -45.38 19.28 4.50
CA THR A 9 -45.64 18.04 3.78
C THR A 9 -44.44 17.68 2.91
N ILE A 10 -43.87 16.51 3.18
CA ILE A 10 -42.87 15.81 2.38
C ILE A 10 -43.53 15.41 1.05
N SER A 11 -43.57 16.34 0.11
CA SER A 11 -44.02 16.10 -1.24
C SER A 11 -43.17 17.00 -2.14
N GLY A 12 -42.11 16.43 -2.73
CA GLY A 12 -41.28 17.20 -3.65
C GLY A 12 -39.82 16.80 -3.79
N VAL A 13 -39.47 15.51 -3.79
CA VAL A 13 -38.21 15.04 -4.43
C VAL A 13 -38.48 13.71 -5.14
N VAL A 14 -39.52 13.67 -5.96
CA VAL A 14 -39.73 12.64 -6.98
C VAL A 14 -40.22 13.38 -8.22
N LEU A 15 -39.28 13.86 -9.05
CA LEU A 15 -39.33 13.87 -10.52
C LEU A 15 -38.17 14.72 -11.06
N LEU A 16 -37.19 14.07 -11.70
CA LEU A 16 -36.61 14.50 -12.99
C LEU A 16 -35.50 13.51 -13.37
N ILE A 17 -35.89 12.25 -13.57
CA ILE A 17 -35.26 11.39 -14.56
C ILE A 17 -36.10 11.60 -15.82
N LEU A 18 -35.44 11.74 -16.98
CA LEU A 18 -35.98 11.93 -18.34
C LEU A 18 -36.03 13.39 -18.82
N THR A 19 -34.93 13.85 -19.40
CA THR A 19 -34.82 14.31 -20.81
C THR A 19 -33.44 14.91 -21.04
N GLY A 20 -32.84 14.67 -22.22
CA GLY A 20 -31.75 15.53 -22.70
C GLY A 20 -30.51 14.86 -23.28
N VAL A 21 -30.65 13.77 -24.04
CA VAL A 21 -29.64 13.44 -25.07
C VAL A 21 -29.76 14.51 -26.16
N ALA A 22 -29.00 15.61 -26.02
CA ALA A 22 -28.74 16.57 -27.09
C ALA A 22 -27.42 17.28 -26.78
N GLY A 23 -26.43 17.08 -27.66
CA GLY A 23 -25.06 17.55 -27.49
C GLY A 23 -24.96 19.06 -27.23
N GLY A 24 -24.31 19.39 -26.12
CA GLY A 24 -23.97 20.74 -25.68
C GLY A 24 -23.10 20.68 -24.43
N PRO A 25 -22.41 21.77 -24.04
CA PRO A 25 -21.34 21.78 -23.02
C PRO A 25 -21.78 21.42 -21.59
N LEU A 26 -23.07 21.11 -21.37
CA LEU A 26 -23.62 20.62 -20.10
C LEU A 26 -23.57 19.09 -19.95
N GLY A 27 -23.35 18.34 -21.04
CA GLY A 27 -23.19 16.89 -20.99
C GLY A 27 -21.94 16.45 -20.20
N ASP A 28 -20.90 17.29 -20.22
CA ASP A 28 -19.60 17.03 -19.56
C ASP A 28 -19.69 17.12 -18.02
N ILE A 29 -20.52 18.05 -17.52
CA ILE A 29 -20.75 18.23 -16.09
C ILE A 29 -21.57 17.08 -15.52
N GLY A 30 -22.56 16.59 -16.28
CA GLY A 30 -23.37 15.43 -15.91
C GLY A 30 -22.54 14.16 -15.78
N SER A 31 -21.61 13.92 -16.72
CA SER A 31 -20.65 12.81 -16.63
C SER A 31 -19.64 13.00 -15.49
N ALA A 32 -19.17 14.22 -15.24
CA ALA A 32 -18.24 14.50 -14.15
C ALA A 32 -18.87 14.26 -12.77
N ILE A 33 -20.11 14.73 -12.55
CA ILE A 33 -20.86 14.51 -11.31
C ILE A 33 -21.21 13.02 -11.14
N ALA A 34 -21.65 12.34 -12.21
CA ALA A 34 -21.93 10.91 -12.16
C ALA A 34 -20.67 10.09 -11.86
N SER A 35 -19.52 10.44 -12.46
CA SER A 35 -18.24 9.77 -12.18
C SER A 35 -17.77 10.01 -10.75
N TRP A 36 -17.96 11.21 -10.20
CA TRP A 36 -17.66 11.53 -8.81
C TRP A 36 -18.55 10.72 -7.85
N PHE A 37 -19.85 10.63 -8.11
CA PHE A 37 -20.77 9.84 -7.28
C PHE A 37 -20.52 8.33 -7.36
N LEU A 38 -20.21 7.81 -8.57
CA LEU A 38 -19.81 6.42 -8.78
C LEU A 38 -18.48 6.09 -8.10
N SER A 39 -17.54 7.04 -8.05
CA SER A 39 -16.26 6.87 -7.35
C SER A 39 -16.44 6.80 -5.82
N GLN A 40 -17.43 7.51 -5.27
CA GLN A 40 -17.75 7.44 -3.83
C GLN A 40 -18.56 6.19 -3.44
N LEU A 41 -19.27 5.57 -4.38
CA LEU A 41 -20.03 4.33 -4.17
C LEU A 41 -19.23 3.06 -4.47
N SER A 42 -18.02 3.19 -5.01
CA SER A 42 -17.14 2.07 -5.28
C SER A 42 -16.62 1.50 -3.97
N ALA A 43 -17.06 0.31 -3.60
CA ALA A 43 -16.63 -0.37 -2.39
C ALA A 43 -15.08 -0.45 -2.33
N PRO A 44 -14.46 -0.26 -1.15
CA PRO A 44 -13.01 -0.30 -1.01
C PRO A 44 -12.47 -1.62 -1.56
N GLN A 45 -11.61 -1.54 -2.58
CA GLN A 45 -11.02 -2.70 -3.22
C GLN A 45 -10.05 -3.36 -2.23
N ARG A 46 -10.50 -4.45 -1.61
CA ARG A 46 -9.66 -5.33 -0.79
C ARG A 46 -8.79 -6.17 -1.71
N LEU A 47 -7.52 -6.25 -1.36
CA LEU A 47 -6.52 -7.01 -2.08
C LEU A 47 -5.80 -7.93 -1.10
N THR A 48 -5.42 -9.10 -1.61
CA THR A 48 -4.57 -10.05 -0.91
C THR A 48 -3.22 -10.08 -1.63
N ILE A 49 -2.15 -9.81 -0.89
CA ILE A 49 -0.78 -9.96 -1.38
C ILE A 49 -0.22 -11.24 -0.82
N ASP A 50 0.19 -12.11 -1.72
CA ASP A 50 1.03 -13.25 -1.39
C ASP A 50 2.50 -12.89 -1.62
N PHE A 51 3.35 -13.26 -0.66
CA PHE A 51 4.80 -13.08 -0.75
C PHE A 51 5.50 -14.36 -1.25
N ASN A 52 4.72 -15.42 -1.52
CA ASN A 52 5.11 -16.79 -1.86
C ASN A 52 6.18 -17.37 -0.92
N ASP A 53 5.86 -17.26 0.36
CA ASP A 53 6.02 -18.21 1.47
C ASP A 53 7.12 -19.29 1.35
N VAL A 54 8.36 -18.82 1.24
CA VAL A 54 9.61 -19.52 1.61
C VAL A 54 10.02 -20.71 0.70
N GLN A 55 10.17 -20.42 -0.59
CA GLN A 55 11.32 -20.84 -1.42
C GLN A 55 11.30 -19.96 -2.68
N GLY A 56 12.18 -18.97 -2.76
CA GLY A 56 12.32 -18.05 -3.89
C GLY A 56 11.61 -16.70 -3.76
N CYS A 57 10.63 -16.54 -2.86
CA CYS A 57 9.89 -15.29 -2.56
C CYS A 57 9.61 -14.40 -3.79
N LEU A 58 9.30 -15.03 -4.93
CA LEU A 58 9.42 -14.42 -6.25
C LEU A 58 8.45 -13.24 -6.46
N GLN A 59 7.33 -13.27 -5.71
CA GLN A 59 6.29 -12.24 -5.75
C GLN A 59 6.48 -11.15 -4.70
N GLY A 60 7.42 -11.34 -3.76
CA GLY A 60 7.68 -10.42 -2.66
C GLY A 60 8.47 -9.18 -3.03
N LYS A 61 8.86 -8.99 -4.29
CA LYS A 61 9.57 -7.79 -4.75
C LYS A 61 8.70 -6.56 -4.56
N LEU A 62 9.11 -5.68 -3.65
CA LEU A 62 8.30 -4.53 -3.25
C LEU A 62 8.04 -3.57 -4.41
N SER A 63 9.00 -3.40 -5.31
CA SER A 63 8.82 -2.60 -6.52
C SER A 63 7.76 -3.17 -7.48
N ASP A 64 7.65 -4.49 -7.59
CA ASP A 64 6.62 -5.12 -8.43
C ASP A 64 5.24 -5.10 -7.77
N ILE A 65 5.18 -5.20 -6.44
CA ILE A 65 3.95 -5.00 -5.67
C ILE A 65 3.48 -3.55 -5.82
N ALA A 66 4.38 -2.57 -5.61
CA ALA A 66 4.05 -1.15 -5.70
C ALA A 66 3.51 -0.77 -7.08
N LYS A 67 4.19 -1.20 -8.16
CA LYS A 67 3.73 -0.95 -9.53
C LYS A 67 2.32 -1.49 -9.84
N ARG A 68 1.93 -2.60 -9.23
CA ARG A 68 0.64 -3.27 -9.52
C ARG A 68 -0.49 -2.78 -8.62
N GLN A 69 -0.17 -2.46 -7.36
CA GLN A 69 -1.16 -2.32 -6.30
C GLN A 69 -1.03 -1.00 -5.50
N MET A 70 0.01 -0.19 -5.70
CA MET A 70 0.24 1.06 -4.96
C MET A 70 0.53 2.22 -5.90
N ASP A 71 -0.52 2.94 -6.31
CA ASP A 71 -0.38 4.04 -7.25
C ASP A 71 0.28 5.24 -6.57
N GLY A 72 1.44 5.68 -7.08
CA GLY A 72 2.13 6.89 -6.62
C GLY A 72 2.98 6.75 -5.35
N VAL A 73 3.23 5.52 -4.87
CA VAL A 73 4.09 5.32 -3.69
C VAL A 73 5.57 5.44 -4.04
N GLY A 74 6.26 6.36 -3.36
CA GLY A 74 7.73 6.40 -3.37
C GLY A 74 8.32 5.21 -2.60
N LEU A 75 9.35 4.58 -3.17
CA LEU A 75 10.16 3.56 -2.51
C LEU A 75 11.56 4.13 -2.33
N THR A 76 12.03 4.25 -1.09
CA THR A 76 13.33 4.88 -0.80
C THR A 76 14.17 4.09 0.19
N ASN A 77 15.43 4.52 0.35
CA ASN A 77 16.41 3.88 1.24
C ASN A 77 16.76 2.43 0.89
N GLY A 78 16.51 2.03 -0.37
CA GLY A 78 16.68 0.66 -0.87
C GLY A 78 15.39 -0.17 -0.86
N ALA A 79 14.23 0.41 -0.50
CA ALA A 79 12.94 -0.28 -0.53
C ALA A 79 12.54 -0.74 -1.94
N ASP A 80 13.00 -0.05 -2.99
CA ASP A 80 12.82 -0.44 -4.40
C ASP A 80 13.50 -1.76 -4.77
N SER A 81 14.56 -2.09 -4.03
CA SER A 81 15.39 -3.29 -4.18
C SER A 81 15.11 -4.36 -3.10
N LEU A 82 14.04 -4.18 -2.32
CA LEU A 82 13.62 -5.09 -1.27
C LEU A 82 12.76 -6.23 -1.81
N THR A 83 13.05 -7.45 -1.37
CA THR A 83 12.19 -8.64 -1.54
C THR A 83 11.68 -9.08 -0.17
N ILE A 84 10.37 -9.15 0.01
CA ILE A 84 9.72 -9.59 1.24
C ILE A 84 9.53 -11.10 1.17
N CYS A 85 10.11 -11.82 2.13
CA CYS A 85 9.90 -13.25 2.33
C CYS A 85 9.03 -13.44 3.57
N ASP A 86 7.74 -13.68 3.38
CA ASP A 86 6.76 -13.79 4.46
C ASP A 86 5.86 -15.00 4.24
N ASN A 87 5.45 -15.64 5.34
CA ASN A 87 4.62 -16.82 5.34
C ASN A 87 3.13 -16.57 5.54
N GLN A 88 2.76 -15.29 5.60
CA GLN A 88 1.39 -14.90 5.82
C GLN A 88 1.00 -13.85 4.77
N PRO A 89 -0.08 -14.09 4.01
CA PRO A 89 -0.54 -13.13 3.04
C PRO A 89 -1.00 -11.85 3.76
N LEU A 90 -0.83 -10.71 3.10
CA LEU A 90 -1.34 -9.44 3.59
C LEU A 90 -2.69 -9.14 2.93
N ASN A 91 -3.73 -9.04 3.76
CA ASN A 91 -5.05 -8.56 3.35
C ASN A 91 -5.16 -7.08 3.71
N ALA A 92 -5.31 -6.21 2.71
CA ALA A 92 -5.41 -4.77 2.92
C ALA A 92 -6.30 -4.12 1.86
N VAL A 93 -6.81 -2.92 2.16
CA VAL A 93 -7.43 -2.06 1.14
C VAL A 93 -6.32 -1.43 0.30
N ARG A 94 -6.50 -1.36 -1.03
CA ARG A 94 -5.49 -0.81 -1.97
C ARG A 94 -4.92 0.54 -1.52
N SER A 95 -5.76 1.46 -1.06
CA SER A 95 -5.37 2.79 -0.60
C SER A 95 -4.56 2.79 0.70
N GLU A 96 -4.72 1.78 1.53
CA GLU A 96 -4.05 1.64 2.84
C GLU A 96 -2.85 0.70 2.80
N LEU A 97 -2.67 0.02 1.67
CA LEU A 97 -1.69 -1.03 1.50
C LEU A 97 -0.25 -0.64 1.91
N PRO A 98 0.26 0.57 1.61
CA PRO A 98 1.61 0.96 2.04
C PRO A 98 1.73 1.03 3.56
N SER A 99 0.74 1.63 4.22
CA SER A 99 0.67 1.70 5.68
C SER A 99 0.54 0.28 6.27
N ALA A 100 -0.33 -0.55 5.69
CA ALA A 100 -0.54 -1.92 6.12
C ALA A 100 0.74 -2.77 6.04
N LEU A 101 1.55 -2.62 4.98
CA LEU A 101 2.87 -3.27 4.90
C LEU A 101 3.80 -2.82 6.01
N ALA A 102 3.94 -1.51 6.24
CA ALA A 102 4.83 -1.00 7.28
C ALA A 102 4.39 -1.41 8.69
N THR A 103 3.08 -1.45 8.96
CA THR A 103 2.55 -1.98 10.23
C THR A 103 2.79 -3.48 10.38
N ARG A 104 2.79 -4.21 9.26
CA ARG A 104 2.90 -5.67 9.25
C ARG A 104 4.33 -6.18 9.42
N ILE A 105 5.30 -5.48 8.82
CA ILE A 105 6.73 -5.80 8.89
C ILE A 105 7.53 -4.55 9.31
N PRO A 106 7.28 -4.01 10.52
CA PRO A 106 7.90 -2.76 10.97
C PRO A 106 9.42 -2.85 11.14
N GLY A 107 9.97 -4.06 11.25
CA GLY A 107 11.40 -4.31 11.19
C GLY A 107 12.00 -4.17 9.79
N CYS A 108 11.21 -4.13 8.73
CA CYS A 108 11.73 -3.99 7.36
C CYS A 108 11.33 -2.68 6.70
N LEU A 109 10.13 -2.16 7.01
CA LEU A 109 9.58 -0.99 6.36
C LEU A 109 9.04 0.01 7.36
N ASN A 110 9.24 1.28 7.04
CA ASN A 110 8.61 2.40 7.72
C ASN A 110 7.80 3.20 6.70
N TRP A 111 6.53 3.46 7.00
CA TRP A 111 5.66 4.31 6.20
C TRP A 111 5.83 5.76 6.64
N ARG A 112 6.37 6.61 5.77
CA ARG A 112 6.55 8.03 6.08
C ARG A 112 5.36 8.89 5.69
N GLY A 113 4.49 8.39 4.83
CA GLY A 113 3.41 9.16 4.21
C GLY A 113 3.63 9.38 2.71
N TRP A 114 2.56 9.77 2.02
CA TRP A 114 2.56 10.01 0.58
C TRP A 114 3.45 11.20 0.18
N GLU A 115 3.44 12.25 0.98
CA GLU A 115 4.19 13.51 0.72
C GLU A 115 5.67 13.42 1.08
N THR A 116 6.06 12.38 1.82
CA THR A 116 7.31 12.30 2.59
C THR A 116 8.11 11.05 2.24
N ARG A 117 8.14 10.71 0.95
CA ARG A 117 8.94 9.63 0.34
C ARG A 117 8.42 8.20 0.53
N GLY A 118 7.17 8.03 0.94
CA GLY A 118 6.47 6.75 0.91
C GLY A 118 7.05 5.69 1.84
N LEU A 119 7.32 4.49 1.29
CA LEU A 119 7.89 3.36 2.01
C LEU A 119 9.41 3.46 2.06
N VAL A 120 9.95 3.30 3.27
CA VAL A 120 11.38 3.43 3.55
C VAL A 120 11.90 2.13 4.16
N LEU A 121 13.00 1.61 3.64
CA LEU A 121 13.68 0.44 4.19
C LEU A 121 14.27 0.73 5.58
N VAL A 122 14.12 -0.20 6.52
CA VAL A 122 14.71 -0.15 7.87
C VAL A 122 16.04 -0.89 7.87
N ARG A 123 17.15 -0.16 7.68
CA ARG A 123 18.46 -0.76 7.36
C ARG A 123 19.20 -1.36 8.55
N LYS A 124 18.89 -0.91 9.78
CA LYS A 124 19.55 -1.38 11.02
C LYS A 124 18.84 -2.56 11.67
N SER A 125 17.88 -3.15 10.97
CA SER A 125 17.11 -4.28 11.46
C SER A 125 17.80 -5.59 11.14
N ASP A 126 17.86 -6.51 12.11
CA ASP A 126 18.34 -7.86 11.89
C ASP A 126 17.39 -8.69 10.98
N ALA A 127 16.16 -8.21 10.78
CA ALA A 127 15.21 -8.80 9.84
C ALA A 127 15.50 -8.41 8.38
N VAL A 128 16.43 -7.48 8.13
CA VAL A 128 16.84 -7.06 6.79
C VAL A 128 18.28 -7.49 6.55
N CYS A 129 18.51 -8.21 5.45
CA CYS A 129 19.85 -8.62 5.06
C CYS A 129 20.12 -8.37 3.57
N ALA A 130 21.40 -8.24 3.22
CA ALA A 130 21.83 -8.01 1.84
C ALA A 130 22.15 -9.32 1.13
N LEU A 131 21.59 -9.50 -0.07
CA LEU A 131 21.93 -10.62 -0.96
C LEU A 131 23.37 -10.49 -1.49
N PRO A 132 23.96 -11.58 -2.01
CA PRO A 132 25.24 -11.52 -2.71
C PRO A 132 25.29 -10.39 -3.75
N GLY A 133 26.37 -9.61 -3.71
CA GLY A 133 26.55 -8.38 -4.49
C GLY A 133 26.05 -7.09 -3.81
N GLY A 134 25.39 -7.18 -2.65
CA GLY A 134 25.15 -6.04 -1.73
C GLY A 134 24.15 -4.97 -2.18
N LYS A 135 23.53 -5.14 -3.35
CA LYS A 135 22.59 -4.16 -3.94
C LYS A 135 21.11 -4.53 -3.80
N ARG A 136 20.83 -5.77 -3.43
CA ARG A 136 19.47 -6.29 -3.26
C ARG A 136 19.29 -6.73 -1.81
N PHE A 137 18.09 -6.53 -1.28
CA PHE A 137 17.82 -6.77 0.12
C PHE A 137 16.68 -7.76 0.27
N VAL A 138 16.72 -8.54 1.36
CA VAL A 138 15.65 -9.45 1.75
C VAL A 138 15.13 -9.02 3.11
N CYS A 139 13.82 -9.01 3.25
CA CYS A 139 13.12 -8.91 4.51
C CYS A 139 12.68 -10.31 4.95
N ASP A 140 13.11 -10.73 6.14
CA ASP A 140 12.61 -11.90 6.84
C ASP A 140 11.30 -11.56 7.57
N GLY A 141 10.18 -11.67 6.87
CA GLY A 141 8.85 -11.25 7.32
C GLY A 141 8.44 -11.79 8.70
N PRO A 142 8.63 -13.09 9.00
CA PRO A 142 8.38 -13.64 10.33
C PRO A 142 9.17 -12.97 11.45
N ASN A 143 10.44 -12.60 11.20
CA ASN A 143 11.30 -11.94 12.17
C ASN A 143 11.15 -10.41 12.18
N ALA A 144 10.51 -9.84 11.16
CA ALA A 144 10.30 -8.40 11.01
C ALA A 144 9.11 -7.83 11.79
N ARG A 145 8.40 -8.64 12.59
CA ARG A 145 7.19 -8.21 13.32
C ARG A 145 7.46 -7.27 14.49
N LEU A 146 8.70 -7.24 14.97
CA LEU A 146 9.09 -6.40 16.08
C LEU A 146 9.34 -4.97 15.58
N ALA A 147 8.63 -4.01 16.18
CA ALA A 147 8.84 -2.60 15.88
C ALA A 147 10.19 -2.15 16.41
N LEU A 148 10.98 -1.55 15.53
CA LEU A 148 12.22 -0.89 15.90
C LEU A 148 11.94 0.62 15.97
N GLY A 149 12.51 1.30 16.96
CA GLY A 149 12.34 2.75 17.10
C GLY A 149 12.78 3.51 15.84
N ASN A 150 12.35 4.75 15.68
CA ASN A 150 12.59 5.55 14.46
C ASN A 150 14.07 5.66 14.03
N ASN A 151 15.01 5.48 14.96
CA ASN A 151 16.45 5.49 14.71
C ASN A 151 16.96 4.26 13.93
N ALA A 152 16.13 3.22 13.79
CA ALA A 152 16.48 1.97 13.11
C ALA A 152 16.41 2.07 11.57
N VAL A 153 15.83 3.15 11.03
CA VAL A 153 15.77 3.35 9.56
C VAL A 153 17.19 3.40 8.97
N GLY A 154 18.13 4.02 9.68
CA GLY A 154 19.50 4.23 9.21
C GLY A 154 19.60 5.20 8.03
N ASP A 155 20.82 5.58 7.69
CA ASP A 155 21.13 6.32 6.46
C ASP A 155 21.14 5.36 5.26
N SER A 156 20.80 5.84 4.08
CA SER A 156 20.97 5.16 2.80
C SER A 156 22.36 4.58 2.55
N LEU A 157 23.40 5.20 3.13
CA LEU A 157 24.78 4.75 3.04
C LEU A 157 25.15 3.70 4.09
N ASP A 158 24.30 3.48 5.10
CA ASP A 158 24.55 2.47 6.13
C ASP A 158 24.61 1.09 5.50
N ARG A 159 25.68 0.34 5.80
CA ARG A 159 25.85 -1.02 5.31
C ARG A 159 24.83 -1.94 5.98
N ILE A 160 24.06 -2.67 5.17
CA ILE A 160 23.20 -3.76 5.63
C ILE A 160 24.04 -5.04 5.74
N THR A 161 23.87 -5.77 6.84
CA THR A 161 24.54 -7.04 7.08
C THR A 161 24.21 -8.05 5.96
N PRO A 162 25.19 -8.77 5.40
CA PRO A 162 24.93 -9.83 4.43
C PRO A 162 24.02 -10.91 5.01
N CYS A 163 23.17 -11.51 4.18
CA CYS A 163 22.36 -12.66 4.59
C CYS A 163 23.27 -13.85 4.94
N SER A 164 22.94 -14.57 6.01
CA SER A 164 23.62 -15.83 6.33
C SER A 164 23.31 -16.89 5.27
N ASP A 165 24.21 -17.85 5.10
CA ASP A 165 24.00 -18.98 4.17
C ASP A 165 22.73 -19.77 4.50
N GLU A 166 22.37 -19.86 5.78
CA GLU A 166 21.12 -20.46 6.24
C GLU A 166 19.89 -19.72 5.70
N LEU A 167 19.86 -18.37 5.83
CA LEU A 167 18.78 -17.55 5.28
C LEU A 167 18.71 -17.63 3.76
N LEU A 168 19.86 -17.59 3.08
CA LEU A 168 19.93 -17.71 1.62
C LEU A 168 19.35 -19.04 1.17
N ARG A 169 19.76 -20.16 1.78
CA ARG A 169 19.24 -21.50 1.48
C ARG A 169 17.75 -21.61 1.76
N ARG A 170 17.29 -21.13 2.92
CA ARG A 170 15.88 -21.15 3.31
C ARG A 170 15.01 -20.38 2.31
N PHE A 171 15.49 -19.23 1.86
CA PHE A 171 14.79 -18.41 0.88
C PHE A 171 15.06 -18.83 -0.58
N GLY A 172 15.84 -19.87 -0.83
CA GLY A 172 16.11 -20.38 -2.19
C GLY A 172 17.06 -19.51 -3.03
N PHE A 173 17.89 -18.68 -2.41
CA PHE A 173 18.96 -17.93 -3.07
C PHE A 173 20.26 -18.74 -3.10
N SER A 174 21.10 -18.48 -4.10
CA SER A 174 22.47 -19.00 -4.13
C SER A 174 23.29 -18.40 -2.99
N SER A 175 23.95 -19.26 -2.21
CA SER A 175 24.97 -18.91 -1.21
C SER A 175 26.35 -18.81 -1.86
#